data_AF-X1NU98-F1
#
_entry.id   AF-X1NU98-F1
#
_cell.length_a   1.000
_cell.length_b   1.000
_cell.length_c   1.000
_cell.angle_alpha   90.00
_cell.angle_beta   90.00
_cell.angle_gamma   90.00
#
_symmetry.space_group_name_H-M   'P 1'
#
loop_
_entity.id
_entity.type
_entity.pdbx_description
1 polymer ?
#
loop_
_entity_poly.entity_id
_entity_poly.type
_entity_poly.pdbx_seq_one_letter_code
_entity_poly.pdbx_strand_id
1 'polypeptide(L)'
;MSLITRELRVTYAFVERNFNLVKRYWGWEIVWMCYSIVNALSITFIGKASASITGQPMTQAAIDKVILYLLLGTLVWHYLAVVFDCISEMIAWERWEGTIEYTFMAPVSRFTHMIGSTLFSLIYGLLHTGIILAVVTLFFHLDLSQANLLGATMVLLAGSASFVGLGIMASAMPLLFPERGAQMTHVIKASVLLVSGVYYPITVLPEWM
;
A
#
# COMPACT_ATOMS: atom_id res chain seq x y z
N MET A 1 -20.17 30.15 -7.79
CA MET A 1 -19.11 29.26 -7.29
C MET A 1 -18.18 28.95 -8.45
N SER A 2 -16.87 29.15 -8.34
CA SER A 2 -15.94 28.80 -9.43
C SER A 2 -15.95 27.28 -9.66
N LEU A 3 -15.76 26.81 -10.90
CA LEU A 3 -15.69 25.38 -11.22
C LEU A 3 -14.70 24.64 -10.30
N ILE A 4 -13.56 25.27 -10.01
CA ILE A 4 -12.51 24.75 -9.11
C ILE A 4 -13.02 24.52 -7.68
N THR A 5 -13.81 25.44 -7.12
CA THR A 5 -14.36 25.27 -5.76
C THR A 5 -15.43 24.17 -5.71
N ARG A 6 -16.14 23.92 -6.82
CA ARG A 6 -17.06 22.78 -6.93
C ARG A 6 -16.30 21.46 -6.98
N GLU A 7 -15.29 21.35 -7.85
CA GLU A 7 -14.50 20.12 -7.99
C GLU A 7 -13.76 19.78 -6.68
N LEU A 8 -13.18 20.76 -5.98
CA LEU A 8 -12.54 20.52 -4.67
C LEU A 8 -13.50 20.00 -3.60
N ARG A 9 -14.74 20.51 -3.55
CA ARG A 9 -15.76 20.00 -2.63
C ARG A 9 -16.19 18.59 -2.98
N VAL A 10 -16.29 18.27 -4.26
CA VAL A 10 -16.63 16.92 -4.74
C VAL A 10 -15.51 15.94 -4.39
N THR A 11 -14.24 16.31 -4.61
CA THR A 11 -13.07 15.52 -4.19
C THR A 11 -13.10 15.25 -2.68
N TYR A 12 -13.37 16.28 -1.87
CA TYR A 12 -13.48 16.13 -0.43
C TYR A 12 -14.63 15.20 -0.02
N ALA A 13 -15.79 15.29 -0.67
CA ALA A 13 -16.92 14.41 -0.40
C ALA A 13 -16.58 12.92 -0.67
N PHE A 14 -15.77 12.63 -1.68
CA PHE A 14 -15.28 11.27 -1.92
C PHE A 14 -14.29 10.78 -0.84
N VAL A 15 -13.44 11.66 -0.32
CA VAL A 15 -12.57 11.34 0.82
C VAL A 15 -13.42 11.03 2.06
N GLU A 16 -14.42 11.87 2.34
CA GLU A 16 -15.34 11.67 3.46
C GLU A 16 -16.14 10.37 3.33
N ARG A 17 -16.60 10.02 2.12
CA ARG A 17 -17.24 8.73 1.84
C ARG A 17 -16.33 7.57 2.23
N ASN A 18 -15.10 7.53 1.71
CA ASN A 18 -14.16 6.45 2.00
C ASN A 18 -13.81 6.36 3.49
N PHE A 19 -13.64 7.51 4.16
CA PHE A 19 -13.43 7.55 5.60
C PHE A 19 -14.63 6.98 6.38
N ASN A 20 -15.86 7.32 5.98
CA ASN A 20 -17.06 6.78 6.61
C ASN A 20 -17.23 5.27 6.37
N LEU A 21 -16.76 4.74 5.23
CA LEU A 21 -16.75 3.30 4.96
C LEU A 21 -15.78 2.57 5.90
N VAL A 22 -14.55 3.08 6.03
CA VAL A 22 -13.56 2.57 7.00
C VAL A 22 -14.12 2.62 8.42
N LYS A 23 -14.78 3.72 8.80
CA LYS A 23 -15.42 3.84 10.11
C LYS A 23 -16.56 2.83 10.30
N ARG A 24 -17.36 2.59 9.26
CA ARG A 24 -18.46 1.61 9.29
C ARG A 24 -17.94 0.19 9.45
N TYR A 25 -16.82 -0.14 8.80
CA TYR A 25 -16.20 -1.47 8.82
C TYR A 25 -14.92 -1.52 9.68
N TRP A 26 -14.85 -0.73 10.75
CA TRP A 26 -13.65 -0.61 11.60
C TRP A 26 -13.12 -1.95 12.14
N GLY A 27 -13.99 -2.94 12.34
CA GLY A 27 -13.58 -4.27 12.77
C GLY A 27 -12.69 -4.97 11.73
N TRP A 28 -12.96 -4.78 10.43
CA TRP A 28 -12.14 -5.32 9.35
C TRP A 28 -10.78 -4.63 9.27
N GLU A 29 -10.71 -3.34 9.58
CA GLU A 29 -9.46 -2.59 9.63
C GLU A 29 -8.50 -3.16 10.67
N ILE A 30 -9.00 -3.53 11.85
CA ILE A 30 -8.18 -4.15 12.89
C ILE A 30 -7.64 -5.50 12.41
N VAL A 31 -8.48 -6.31 11.76
CA VAL A 31 -8.05 -7.61 11.22
C VAL A 31 -6.92 -7.44 10.20
N TRP A 32 -7.08 -6.53 9.24
CA TRP A 32 -6.07 -6.26 8.22
C TRP A 32 -4.81 -5.62 8.79
N MET A 33 -4.94 -4.77 9.80
CA MET A 33 -3.81 -4.19 10.51
C MET A 33 -3.03 -5.26 11.26
N CYS A 34 -3.70 -6.13 12.03
CA CYS A 34 -3.06 -7.25 12.71
C CYS A 34 -2.36 -8.18 11.72
N TYR A 35 -3.02 -8.52 10.60
CA TYR A 35 -2.42 -9.31 9.54
C TYR A 35 -1.14 -8.66 9.00
N SER A 36 -1.18 -7.36 8.71
CA SER A 36 -0.04 -6.62 8.17
C SER A 36 1.11 -6.49 9.17
N ILE A 37 0.81 -6.26 10.44
CA ILE A 37 1.80 -6.22 11.53
C ILE A 37 2.48 -7.58 11.67
N VAL A 38 1.70 -8.67 11.72
CA VAL A 38 2.24 -10.03 11.84
C VAL A 38 3.11 -10.37 10.64
N ASN A 39 2.69 -9.99 9.43
CA ASN A 39 3.46 -10.23 8.21
C ASN A 39 4.78 -9.45 8.23
N ALA A 40 4.74 -8.16 8.57
CA ALA A 40 5.93 -7.32 8.71
C ALA A 40 6.90 -7.88 9.76
N LEU A 41 6.42 -8.21 10.95
CA LEU A 41 7.21 -8.83 12.02
C LEU A 41 7.82 -10.16 11.57
N SER A 42 7.05 -11.01 10.87
CA SER A 42 7.55 -12.29 10.36
C SER A 42 8.73 -12.09 9.42
N ILE A 43 8.65 -11.13 8.50
CA ILE A 43 9.75 -10.82 7.58
C ILE A 43 10.95 -10.23 8.32
N THR A 44 10.74 -9.37 9.31
CA THR A 44 11.83 -8.86 10.16
C THR A 44 12.50 -9.99 10.97
N PHE A 45 11.73 -10.96 11.48
CA PHE A 45 12.26 -12.14 12.17
C PHE A 45 13.06 -13.06 11.23
N ILE A 46 12.68 -13.18 9.95
CA ILE A 46 13.51 -13.85 8.94
C ILE A 46 14.89 -13.19 8.85
N GLY A 47 14.93 -11.85 8.87
CA GLY A 47 16.19 -11.10 8.92
C GLY A 47 17.04 -11.43 10.15
N LYS A 48 16.44 -11.53 11.33
CA LYS A 48 17.12 -11.93 12.56
C LYS A 48 17.59 -13.40 12.54
N ALA A 49 16.81 -14.27 11.92
CA ALA A 49 17.12 -15.69 11.76
C ALA A 49 18.13 -15.98 10.64
N SER A 50 18.55 -14.98 9.85
CA SER A 50 19.50 -15.16 8.74
C SER A 50 20.79 -15.87 9.16
N ALA A 51 21.32 -15.59 10.35
CA ALA A 51 22.51 -16.24 10.89
C ALA A 51 22.30 -17.74 11.18
N SER A 52 21.13 -18.14 11.68
CA SER A 52 20.83 -19.56 11.93
C SER A 52 20.46 -20.30 10.65
N ILE A 53 19.79 -19.64 9.70
CA ILE A 53 19.38 -20.22 8.42
C ILE A 53 20.60 -20.49 7.51
N THR A 54 21.57 -19.57 7.49
CA THR A 54 22.74 -19.68 6.60
C THR A 54 23.82 -20.60 7.19
N GLY A 55 23.76 -20.91 8.50
CA GLY A 55 24.75 -21.75 9.18
C GLY A 55 26.15 -21.12 9.29
N GLN A 56 26.30 -19.84 8.93
CA GLN A 56 27.54 -19.08 9.04
C GLN A 56 27.46 -18.09 10.20
N PRO A 57 28.52 -17.95 11.02
CA PRO A 57 28.55 -16.95 12.09
C PRO A 57 28.61 -15.55 11.49
N MET A 58 27.46 -14.86 11.43
CA MET A 58 27.37 -13.46 11.05
C MET A 58 27.63 -12.56 12.26
N THR A 59 28.37 -11.48 12.07
CA THR A 59 28.52 -10.43 13.08
C THR A 59 27.17 -9.75 13.34
N GLN A 60 26.90 -9.31 14.58
CA GLN A 60 25.65 -8.63 14.95
C GLN A 60 25.30 -7.46 14.01
N ALA A 61 26.30 -6.66 13.61
CA ALA A 61 26.11 -5.54 12.68
C ALA A 61 25.62 -5.97 11.27
N ALA A 62 25.98 -7.17 10.82
CA ALA A 62 25.50 -7.71 9.54
C ALA A 62 24.04 -8.16 9.64
N ILE A 63 23.64 -8.72 10.78
CA ILE A 63 22.25 -9.09 11.07
C ILE A 63 21.37 -7.83 11.11
N ASP A 64 21.82 -6.79 11.80
CA ASP A 64 21.08 -5.52 11.91
C ASP A 64 20.89 -4.87 10.53
N LYS A 65 21.90 -4.94 9.65
CA LYS A 65 21.79 -4.48 8.26
C LYS A 65 20.74 -5.26 7.46
N VAL A 66 20.68 -6.58 7.61
CA VAL A 66 19.66 -7.42 6.94
C VAL A 66 18.27 -7.12 7.49
N ILE A 67 18.12 -6.99 8.81
CA ILE A 67 16.88 -6.60 9.47
C ILE A 67 16.38 -5.26 8.91
N LEU A 68 17.24 -4.24 8.88
CA LEU A 68 16.89 -2.91 8.37
C LEU A 68 16.52 -2.95 6.89
N TYR A 69 17.26 -3.69 6.08
CA TYR A 69 16.97 -3.84 4.65
C TYR A 69 15.59 -4.47 4.41
N LEU A 70 15.30 -5.59 5.07
CA LEU A 70 14.01 -6.28 4.94
C LEU A 70 12.86 -5.47 5.53
N LEU A 71 13.08 -4.77 6.64
CA LEU A 71 12.10 -3.88 7.27
C LEU A 71 11.73 -2.71 6.35
N LEU A 72 12.73 -2.01 5.83
CA LEU A 72 12.49 -0.88 4.93
C LEU A 72 11.78 -1.37 3.67
N GLY A 73 12.19 -2.53 3.15
CA GLY A 73 11.52 -3.19 2.05
C GLY A 73 10.03 -3.46 2.37
N THR A 74 9.73 -4.16 3.46
CA THR A 74 8.33 -4.46 3.85
C THR A 74 7.49 -3.21 4.02
N LEU A 75 8.02 -2.15 4.63
CA LEU A 75 7.28 -0.91 4.85
C LEU A 75 6.97 -0.18 3.53
N VAL A 76 7.96 -0.05 2.65
CA VAL A 76 7.76 0.59 1.33
C VAL A 76 6.76 -0.21 0.51
N TRP A 77 6.93 -1.54 0.46
CA TRP A 77 6.01 -2.40 -0.27
C TRP A 77 4.59 -2.38 0.32
N HIS A 78 4.46 -2.45 1.64
CA HIS A 78 3.16 -2.39 2.30
C HIS A 78 2.42 -1.10 1.95
N TYR A 79 3.10 0.05 2.03
CA TYR A 79 2.54 1.34 1.65
C TYR A 79 2.03 1.33 0.20
N LEU A 80 2.89 0.93 -0.75
CA LEU A 80 2.56 0.94 -2.17
C LEU A 80 1.44 -0.06 -2.50
N ALA A 81 1.44 -1.22 -1.84
CA ALA A 81 0.40 -2.23 -1.97
C ALA A 81 -0.95 -1.71 -1.48
N VAL A 82 -1.00 -1.04 -0.33
CA VAL A 82 -2.24 -0.43 0.20
C VAL A 82 -2.78 0.62 -0.76
N VAL A 83 -1.93 1.52 -1.27
CA VAL A 83 -2.34 2.53 -2.24
C VAL A 83 -2.91 1.87 -3.52
N PHE A 84 -2.25 0.82 -4.02
CA PHE A 84 -2.72 0.07 -5.18
C PHE A 84 -4.06 -0.63 -4.94
N ASP A 85 -4.22 -1.31 -3.81
CA ASP A 85 -5.43 -2.07 -3.50
C ASP A 85 -6.63 -1.12 -3.34
N CYS A 86 -6.46 0.01 -2.62
CA CYS A 86 -7.52 1.02 -2.47
C CYS A 86 -8.04 1.54 -3.81
N ILE A 87 -7.16 1.73 -4.80
CA ILE A 87 -7.54 2.30 -6.10
C ILE A 87 -8.07 1.20 -7.04
N SER A 88 -7.37 0.07 -7.11
CA SER A 88 -7.71 -1.02 -8.04
C SER A 88 -8.99 -1.74 -7.67
N GLU A 89 -9.30 -1.85 -6.37
CA GLU A 89 -10.52 -2.50 -5.88
C GLU A 89 -11.70 -1.55 -5.72
N MET A 90 -11.51 -0.24 -5.85
CA MET A 90 -12.58 0.76 -5.67
C MET A 90 -13.83 0.39 -6.47
N ILE A 91 -13.67 0.01 -7.74
CA ILE A 91 -14.78 -0.39 -8.61
C ILE A 91 -15.43 -1.69 -8.11
N ALA A 92 -14.64 -2.66 -7.65
CA ALA A 92 -15.19 -3.90 -7.11
C ALA A 92 -16.04 -3.62 -5.86
N TRP A 93 -15.62 -2.66 -5.03
CA TRP A 93 -16.35 -2.25 -3.84
C TRP A 93 -17.64 -1.50 -4.21
N GLU A 94 -17.59 -0.55 -5.14
CA GLU A 94 -18.81 0.15 -5.64
C GLU A 94 -19.84 -0.82 -6.24
N ARG A 95 -19.36 -1.88 -6.90
CA ARG A 95 -20.22 -2.94 -7.42
C ARG A 95 -20.84 -3.79 -6.32
N TRP A 96 -20.06 -4.15 -5.31
CA TRP A 96 -20.56 -4.90 -4.16
C TRP A 96 -21.60 -4.09 -3.37
N GLU A 97 -21.45 -2.78 -3.32
CA GLU A 97 -22.44 -1.85 -2.76
C GLU A 97 -23.68 -1.64 -3.65
N GLY A 98 -23.64 -2.03 -4.92
CA GLY A 98 -24.70 -1.75 -5.91
C GLY A 98 -24.84 -0.27 -6.23
N THR A 99 -23.76 0.51 -6.10
CA THR A 99 -23.77 1.97 -6.30
C THR A 99 -23.16 2.41 -7.63
N ILE A 100 -22.61 1.49 -8.41
CA ILE A 100 -21.86 1.81 -9.63
C ILE A 100 -22.73 2.52 -10.69
N GLU A 101 -24.00 2.13 -10.83
CA GLU A 101 -24.93 2.75 -11.76
C GLU A 101 -25.21 4.20 -11.35
N TYR A 102 -25.37 4.46 -10.04
CA TYR A 102 -25.57 5.80 -9.51
C TYR A 102 -24.32 6.68 -9.66
N THR A 103 -23.13 6.11 -9.43
CA THR A 103 -21.86 6.82 -9.65
C THR A 103 -21.67 7.18 -11.13
N PHE A 104 -22.08 6.31 -12.07
CA PHE A 104 -22.03 6.61 -13.50
C PHE A 104 -23.12 7.57 -13.99
N MET A 105 -24.28 7.61 -13.33
CA MET A 105 -25.35 8.57 -13.61
C MET A 105 -25.05 9.97 -13.05
N ALA A 106 -24.22 10.07 -12.01
CA ALA A 106 -23.84 11.35 -11.43
C ALA A 106 -22.96 12.16 -12.41
N PRO A 107 -23.20 13.47 -12.58
CA PRO A 107 -22.41 14.34 -13.44
C PRO A 107 -21.07 14.72 -12.79
N VAL A 108 -20.28 13.72 -12.38
CA VAL A 108 -18.94 13.88 -11.80
C VAL A 108 -17.89 13.41 -12.79
N SER A 109 -16.79 14.16 -12.88
CA SER A 109 -15.68 13.74 -13.73
C SER A 109 -14.98 12.52 -13.11
N ARG A 110 -14.63 11.53 -13.94
CA ARG A 110 -13.90 10.34 -13.49
C ARG A 110 -12.55 10.71 -12.85
N PHE A 111 -11.94 11.78 -13.35
CA PHE A 111 -10.69 12.33 -12.82
C PHE A 111 -10.85 12.87 -11.39
N THR A 112 -11.96 13.56 -11.09
CA THR A 112 -12.27 14.07 -9.75
C THR A 112 -12.51 12.93 -8.76
N HIS A 113 -13.21 11.87 -9.19
CA HIS A 113 -13.42 10.66 -8.39
C HIS A 113 -12.09 9.98 -8.05
N MET A 114 -11.20 9.85 -9.04
CA MET A 114 -9.89 9.24 -8.89
C MET A 114 -8.93 10.06 -8.02
N ILE A 115 -8.96 11.39 -8.09
CA ILE A 115 -8.16 12.25 -7.20
C ILE A 115 -8.63 12.09 -5.75
N GLY A 116 -9.94 12.06 -5.52
CA GLY A 116 -10.50 11.91 -4.17
C GLY A 116 -10.10 10.60 -3.52
N SER A 117 -10.23 9.49 -4.25
CA SER A 117 -9.79 8.16 -3.78
C SER A 117 -8.28 8.06 -3.62
N THR A 118 -7.50 8.65 -4.52
CA THR A 118 -6.03 8.70 -4.40
C THR A 118 -5.63 9.43 -3.13
N LEU A 119 -6.16 10.63 -2.88
CA LEU A 119 -5.80 11.41 -1.70
C LEU A 119 -6.13 10.66 -0.40
N PHE A 120 -7.28 10.01 -0.35
CA PHE A 120 -7.65 9.13 0.76
C PHE A 120 -6.65 7.98 0.92
N SER A 121 -6.32 7.27 -0.16
CA SER A 121 -5.39 6.13 -0.11
C SER A 121 -3.98 6.51 0.35
N LEU A 122 -3.50 7.72 0.01
CA LEU A 122 -2.19 8.20 0.46
C LEU A 122 -2.18 8.40 1.97
N ILE A 123 -3.19 9.07 2.51
CA ILE A 123 -3.31 9.33 3.95
C ILE A 123 -3.50 8.01 4.71
N TYR A 124 -4.39 7.15 4.22
CA TYR A 124 -4.68 5.85 4.80
C TYR A 124 -3.43 4.95 4.80
N GLY A 125 -2.72 4.85 3.66
CA GLY A 125 -1.48 4.09 3.54
C GLY A 125 -0.36 4.62 4.44
N LEU A 126 -0.22 5.94 4.55
CA LEU A 126 0.77 6.55 5.45
C LEU A 126 0.47 6.24 6.92
N LEU A 127 -0.82 6.30 7.31
CA LEU A 127 -1.25 5.92 8.66
C LEU A 127 -0.96 4.44 8.95
N HIS A 128 -1.34 3.54 8.05
CA HIS A 128 -1.09 2.10 8.19
C HIS A 128 0.41 1.79 8.33
N THR A 129 1.21 2.34 7.42
CA THR A 129 2.67 2.13 7.42
C THR A 129 3.32 2.74 8.66
N GLY A 130 2.84 3.90 9.13
CA GLY A 130 3.29 4.53 10.36
C GLY A 130 3.00 3.69 11.60
N ILE A 131 1.81 3.09 11.68
CA ILE A 131 1.44 2.18 12.79
C ILE A 131 2.33 0.93 12.77
N ILE A 132 2.54 0.32 11.61
CA ILE A 132 3.42 -0.86 11.49
C ILE A 132 4.85 -0.50 11.88
N LEU A 133 5.38 0.63 11.39
CA LEU A 133 6.71 1.10 11.77
C LEU A 133 6.83 1.30 13.29
N ALA A 134 5.83 1.93 13.92
CA ALA A 134 5.82 2.13 15.36
C ALA A 134 5.85 0.80 16.13
N VAL A 135 5.02 -0.17 15.74
CA VAL A 135 5.00 -1.49 16.37
C VAL A 135 6.33 -2.21 16.20
N VAL A 136 6.88 -2.27 14.98
CA VAL A 136 8.14 -2.98 14.74
C VAL A 136 9.32 -2.31 15.46
N THR A 137 9.34 -0.97 15.51
CA THR A 137 10.33 -0.21 16.28
C THR A 137 10.30 -0.56 17.76
N LEU A 138 9.11 -0.70 18.36
CA LEU A 138 8.95 -1.11 19.76
C LEU A 138 9.43 -2.55 20.01
N PHE A 139 9.15 -3.48 19.10
CA PHE A 139 9.56 -4.89 19.25
C PHE A 139 11.08 -5.08 19.11
N PHE A 140 11.70 -4.37 18.17
CA PHE A 140 13.14 -4.54 17.85
C PHE A 140 14.04 -3.47 18.48
N HIS A 141 13.48 -2.51 19.23
CA HIS A 141 14.22 -1.39 19.84
C HIS A 141 15.11 -0.67 18.84
N LEU A 142 14.57 -0.38 17.65
CA LEU A 142 15.33 0.27 16.58
C LEU A 142 15.65 1.71 16.97
N ASP A 143 16.93 2.08 16.87
CA ASP A 143 17.35 3.47 17.06
C ASP A 143 17.01 4.30 15.82
N LEU A 144 15.98 5.15 15.94
CA LEU A 144 15.54 6.08 14.91
C LEU A 144 16.18 7.47 15.04
N SER A 145 17.15 7.67 15.94
CA SER A 145 17.72 9.01 16.22
C SER A 145 18.39 9.67 15.02
N GLN A 146 18.83 8.90 14.02
CA GLN A 146 19.45 9.39 12.78
C GLN A 146 18.53 9.19 11.56
N ALA A 147 17.26 8.84 11.77
CA ALA A 147 16.35 8.51 10.68
C ALA A 147 15.82 9.77 9.96
N ASN A 148 16.00 9.83 8.64
CA ASN A 148 15.40 10.88 7.80
C ASN A 148 13.95 10.50 7.42
N LEU A 149 13.02 10.67 8.36
CA LEU A 149 11.59 10.38 8.17
C LEU A 149 10.95 11.23 7.07
N LEU A 150 11.42 12.47 6.91
CA LEU A 150 10.93 13.38 5.86
C LEU A 150 11.33 12.88 4.47
N GLY A 151 12.60 12.47 4.30
CA GLY A 151 13.08 11.85 3.06
C GLY A 151 12.33 10.57 2.73
N ALA A 152 12.10 9.69 3.71
CA ALA A 152 11.31 8.48 3.52
C ALA A 152 9.88 8.80 3.04
N THR A 153 9.21 9.77 3.67
CA THR A 153 7.86 10.19 3.29
C THR A 153 7.83 10.75 1.87
N MET A 154 8.81 11.57 1.48
CA MET A 154 8.90 12.09 0.12
C MET A 154 9.09 10.99 -0.93
N VAL A 155 9.92 9.97 -0.63
CA VAL A 155 10.11 8.82 -1.52
C VAL A 155 8.81 8.02 -1.66
N LEU A 156 8.08 7.79 -0.56
CA LEU A 156 6.78 7.11 -0.60
C LEU A 156 5.77 7.90 -1.45
N LEU A 157 5.66 9.21 -1.24
CA LEU A 157 4.78 10.07 -2.03
C LEU A 157 5.17 10.08 -3.51
N ALA A 158 6.46 10.14 -3.85
CA ALA A 158 6.92 10.07 -5.23
C ALA A 158 6.57 8.72 -5.88
N GLY A 159 6.79 7.60 -5.17
CA GLY A 159 6.45 6.25 -5.66
C GLY A 159 4.95 6.03 -5.80
N SER A 160 4.14 6.68 -4.98
CA SER A 160 2.69 6.57 -5.03
C SER A 160 2.10 7.00 -6.39
N ALA A 161 2.70 8.00 -7.05
CA ALA A 161 2.22 8.48 -8.35
C ALA A 161 2.24 7.38 -9.42
N SER A 162 3.29 6.53 -9.42
CA SER A 162 3.39 5.40 -10.34
C SER A 162 2.35 4.32 -10.04
N PHE A 163 2.13 4.01 -8.75
CA PHE A 163 1.17 2.99 -8.32
C PHE A 163 -0.28 3.43 -8.51
N VAL A 164 -0.57 4.73 -8.40
CA VAL A 164 -1.87 5.30 -8.76
C VAL A 164 -2.17 5.02 -10.24
N GLY A 165 -1.24 5.31 -11.15
CA GLY A 165 -1.39 5.03 -12.57
C GLY A 165 -1.65 3.55 -12.86
N LEU A 166 -0.87 2.65 -12.24
CA LEU A 166 -1.07 1.21 -12.35
C LEU A 166 -2.41 0.75 -11.76
N GLY A 167 -2.80 1.27 -10.60
CA GLY A 167 -4.05 0.95 -9.92
C GLY A 167 -5.28 1.36 -10.74
N ILE A 168 -5.22 2.51 -11.41
CA ILE A 168 -6.27 2.97 -12.32
C ILE A 168 -6.43 2.00 -13.48
N MET A 169 -5.33 1.60 -14.12
CA MET A 169 -5.38 0.61 -15.21
C MET A 169 -5.91 -0.74 -14.70
N ALA A 170 -5.49 -1.16 -13.51
CA ALA A 170 -5.95 -2.40 -12.89
C ALA A 170 -7.44 -2.36 -12.53
N SER A 171 -8.00 -1.20 -12.18
CA SER A 171 -9.43 -1.05 -11.81
C SER A 171 -10.39 -1.37 -12.97
N ALA A 172 -9.92 -1.32 -14.22
CA ALA A 172 -10.70 -1.76 -15.37
C ALA A 172 -10.93 -3.29 -15.38
N MET A 173 -10.09 -4.08 -14.72
CA MET A 173 -10.22 -5.55 -14.69
C MET A 173 -11.49 -6.01 -13.96
N PRO A 174 -11.82 -5.50 -12.76
CA PRO A 174 -13.12 -5.68 -12.14
C PRO A 174 -14.30 -5.35 -13.06
N LEU A 175 -14.23 -4.36 -13.95
CA LEU A 175 -15.34 -4.07 -14.88
C LEU A 175 -15.51 -5.15 -15.94
N LEU A 176 -14.40 -5.65 -16.50
CA LEU A 176 -14.39 -6.62 -17.59
C LEU A 176 -14.77 -8.03 -17.12
N PHE A 177 -14.34 -8.41 -15.91
CA PHE A 177 -14.53 -9.76 -15.37
C PHE A 177 -15.28 -9.71 -14.03
N PRO A 178 -16.62 -9.79 -14.05
CA PRO A 178 -17.48 -9.63 -12.88
C PRO A 178 -17.16 -10.47 -11.66
N GLU A 179 -16.83 -11.75 -11.86
CA GLU A 179 -16.72 -12.69 -10.75
C GLU A 179 -15.31 -12.78 -10.18
N ARG A 180 -14.29 -12.48 -11.01
CA ARG A 180 -12.87 -12.71 -10.65
C ARG A 180 -11.93 -11.55 -10.95
N GLY A 181 -12.46 -10.39 -11.33
CA GLY A 181 -11.64 -9.24 -11.73
C GLY A 181 -10.83 -8.64 -10.59
N ALA A 182 -11.29 -8.74 -9.34
CA ALA A 182 -10.50 -8.34 -8.17
C ALA A 182 -9.24 -9.21 -8.00
N GLN A 183 -9.35 -10.52 -8.21
CA GLN A 183 -8.19 -11.43 -8.12
C GLN A 183 -7.16 -11.14 -9.22
N MET A 184 -7.58 -10.62 -10.37
CA MET A 184 -6.67 -10.22 -11.45
C MET A 184 -5.81 -9.01 -11.07
N THR A 185 -6.30 -8.07 -10.25
CA THR A 185 -5.50 -6.92 -9.79
C THR A 185 -4.34 -7.41 -8.91
N HIS A 186 -4.56 -8.46 -8.11
CA HIS A 186 -3.50 -9.07 -7.31
C HIS A 186 -2.39 -9.70 -8.16
N VAL A 187 -2.69 -10.21 -9.36
CA VAL A 187 -1.66 -10.74 -10.28
C VAL A 187 -0.73 -9.62 -10.76
N ILE A 188 -1.30 -8.46 -11.08
CA ILE A 188 -0.51 -7.27 -11.46
C ILE A 188 0.38 -6.84 -10.29
N LYS A 189 -0.20 -6.73 -9.10
CA LYS A 189 0.54 -6.40 -7.88
C LYS A 189 1.66 -7.41 -7.60
N ALA A 190 1.41 -8.70 -7.69
CA ALA A 190 2.43 -9.74 -7.48
C ALA A 190 3.56 -9.67 -8.52
N SER A 191 3.23 -9.34 -9.77
CA SER A 191 4.23 -9.16 -10.83
C SER A 191 5.15 -7.97 -10.54
N VAL A 192 4.58 -6.85 -10.07
CA VAL A 192 5.37 -5.68 -9.65
C VAL A 192 6.25 -6.00 -8.46
N LEU A 193 5.75 -6.77 -7.47
CA LEU A 193 6.54 -7.21 -6.31
C LEU A 193 7.80 -7.97 -6.74
N LEU A 194 7.66 -8.89 -7.69
CA LEU A 194 8.76 -9.71 -8.19
C LEU A 194 9.87 -8.83 -8.81
N VAL A 195 9.50 -7.82 -9.59
CA VAL A 195 10.50 -6.95 -10.25
C VAL A 195 11.05 -5.87 -9.31
N SER A 196 10.34 -5.56 -8.21
CA SER A 196 10.67 -4.42 -7.33
C SER A 196 11.96 -4.55 -6.51
N GLY A 197 12.51 -5.76 -6.33
CA GLY A 197 13.76 -5.97 -5.56
C GLY A 197 13.66 -5.52 -4.10
N VAL A 198 12.45 -5.52 -3.53
CA VAL A 198 12.17 -5.01 -2.18
C VAL A 198 12.73 -5.94 -1.10
N TYR A 199 12.62 -7.25 -1.30
CA TYR A 199 13.03 -8.26 -0.31
C TYR A 199 14.41 -8.84 -0.58
N TYR A 200 14.98 -8.58 -1.76
CA TYR A 200 16.25 -9.16 -2.18
C TYR A 200 16.97 -8.22 -3.15
N PRO A 201 18.31 -8.28 -3.19
CA PRO A 201 19.09 -7.52 -4.15
C PRO A 201 18.69 -7.85 -5.59
N ILE A 202 18.54 -6.83 -6.43
CA ILE A 202 18.20 -6.96 -7.85
C ILE A 202 19.23 -7.83 -8.60
N THR A 203 20.47 -7.91 -8.09
CA THR A 203 21.54 -8.77 -8.64
C THR A 203 21.24 -10.27 -8.59
N VAL A 204 20.21 -10.70 -7.85
CA VAL A 204 19.76 -12.10 -7.81
C VAL A 204 18.81 -12.42 -8.96
N LEU A 205 18.20 -11.41 -9.59
CA LEU A 205 17.36 -11.62 -10.76
C LEU A 205 18.22 -12.07 -11.94
N PRO A 206 17.72 -13.00 -12.78
CA PRO A 206 18.41 -13.36 -14.00
C PRO A 206 18.65 -12.14 -14.90
N GLU A 207 19.77 -12.09 -15.63
CA GLU A 207 20.10 -10.93 -16.50
C GLU A 207 19.06 -10.63 -17.59
N TRP A 208 18.16 -11.57 -17.89
CA TRP A 208 17.07 -11.39 -18.85
C TRP A 208 15.84 -10.66 -18.29
N MET A 209 15.75 -10.50 -16.96
CA MET A 209 14.70 -9.76 -16.26
C MET A 209 15.17 -8.35 -15.86
#